data_AF-A0A0R1K5A5-F1
#
_entry.id   AF-A0A0R1K5A5-F1
#
_cell.length_a   1.000
_cell.length_b   1.000
_cell.length_c   1.000
_cell.angle_alpha   90.00
_cell.angle_beta   90.00
_cell.angle_gamma   90.00
#
_symmetry.space_group_name_H-M   'P 1'
#
loop_
_entity.id
_entity.type
_entity.pdbx_description
1 polymer ?
#
loop_
_entity_poly.entity_id
_entity_poly.type
_entity_poly.pdbx_seq_one_letter_code
_entity_poly.pdbx_strand_id
1 'polypeptide(L)'
;MFQEGIDYTSVVGTTLVNNGAIRKVDDYSITINMAEHLAMLSKTSKGSQFREYFIDLQRKWNDPQEIVKRGYAILQNENAQLKIANERMKPKVLFANAVETSDTSILIGELAKLLNQNGVDIGSKRLFAWLRNRGYLIAGNRSDRNLPTQRSMDLKIFEIKERTYNNPDGSVRVTRTPKVTGKGQTYFVNKFLKEA
;
A
#
# COMPACT_ATOMS: atom_id res chain seq x y z
N MET A 1 31.68 18.37 34.06
CA MET A 1 32.15 17.18 34.80
C MET A 1 31.24 16.03 34.39
N PHE A 2 31.77 14.84 34.09
CA PHE A 2 30.99 13.71 33.58
C PHE A 2 30.08 13.11 34.67
N GLN A 3 28.91 12.60 34.29
CA GLN A 3 27.88 12.06 35.18
C GLN A 3 27.79 10.54 35.10
N GLU A 4 27.79 9.87 36.26
CA GLU A 4 27.58 8.42 36.38
C GLU A 4 26.16 8.06 35.92
N GLY A 5 26.03 6.97 35.15
CA GLY A 5 24.77 6.52 34.55
C GLY A 5 24.39 7.22 33.23
N ILE A 6 25.06 8.33 32.87
CA ILE A 6 24.88 9.02 31.58
C ILE A 6 26.15 8.92 30.74
N ASP A 7 27.28 9.37 31.27
CA ASP A 7 28.54 9.46 30.54
C ASP A 7 29.39 8.19 30.72
N TYR A 8 29.31 7.56 31.90
CA TYR A 8 30.02 6.33 32.25
C TYR A 8 29.27 5.49 33.28
N THR A 9 29.63 4.22 33.39
CA THR A 9 29.18 3.32 34.46
C THR A 9 30.33 2.48 35.01
N SER A 10 30.32 2.22 36.31
CA SER A 10 31.33 1.40 36.97
C SER A 10 31.21 -0.07 36.57
N VAL A 11 32.35 -0.71 36.36
CA VAL A 11 32.46 -2.14 36.08
C VAL A 11 33.55 -2.73 36.96
N VAL A 12 33.31 -3.92 37.51
CA VAL A 12 34.28 -4.56 38.42
C VAL A 12 35.33 -5.28 37.60
N GLY A 13 36.54 -4.74 37.56
CA GLY A 13 37.73 -5.47 37.11
C GLY A 13 38.28 -6.34 38.24
N THR A 14 38.97 -7.43 37.92
CA THR A 14 39.72 -8.23 38.91
C THR A 14 41.12 -8.51 38.42
N THR A 15 42.11 -8.39 39.31
CA THR A 15 43.50 -8.73 39.01
C THR A 15 44.09 -9.64 40.10
N LEU A 16 44.99 -10.54 39.71
CA LEU A 16 45.74 -11.41 40.60
C LEU A 16 46.94 -10.64 41.17
N VAL A 17 47.09 -10.61 42.49
CA VAL A 17 48.29 -10.07 43.14
C VAL A 17 49.33 -11.17 43.38
N ASN A 18 50.60 -10.81 43.58
CA ASN A 18 51.78 -11.71 43.62
C ASN A 18 51.65 -12.91 44.59
N ASN A 19 50.76 -12.83 45.56
CA ASN A 19 50.43 -13.82 46.57
C ASN A 19 49.17 -14.65 46.25
N GLY A 20 48.67 -14.59 45.02
CA GLY A 20 47.55 -15.42 44.53
C GLY A 20 46.16 -14.91 44.88
N ALA A 21 46.04 -13.83 45.65
CA ALA A 21 44.74 -13.23 46.00
C ALA A 21 44.15 -12.44 44.82
N ILE A 22 42.83 -12.44 44.71
CA ILE A 22 42.10 -11.65 43.71
C ILE A 22 41.74 -10.29 44.30
N ARG A 23 42.24 -9.21 43.69
CA ARG A 23 41.91 -7.83 44.05
C ARG A 23 40.87 -7.29 43.06
N LYS A 24 39.77 -6.73 43.58
CA LYS A 24 38.82 -5.94 42.79
C LYS A 24 39.46 -4.59 42.42
N VAL A 25 39.34 -4.21 41.16
CA VAL A 25 39.82 -2.95 40.60
C VAL A 25 38.61 -2.15 40.15
N ASP A 26 38.56 -0.88 40.52
CA ASP A 26 37.56 0.04 40.01
C ASP A 26 37.88 0.34 38.55
N ASP A 27 37.02 -0.11 37.65
CA ASP A 27 37.13 0.11 36.21
C ASP A 27 35.82 0.74 35.71
N TYR A 28 35.85 1.36 34.54
CA TYR A 28 34.71 2.13 34.02
C TYR A 28 34.52 1.89 32.53
N SER A 29 33.27 1.68 32.13
CA SER A 29 32.87 1.78 30.73
C SER A 29 32.31 3.17 30.46
N ILE A 30 32.71 3.77 29.34
CA ILE A 30 32.36 5.14 28.98
C ILE A 30 31.58 5.18 27.67
N THR A 31 30.71 6.18 27.52
CA THR A 31 30.02 6.45 26.25
C THR A 31 30.97 7.03 25.20
N ILE A 32 30.58 6.92 23.93
CA ILE A 32 31.34 7.53 22.81
C ILE A 32 31.47 9.05 23.01
N ASN A 33 30.39 9.74 23.40
CA ASN A 33 30.41 11.18 23.66
C ASN A 33 31.38 11.56 24.78
N MET A 34 31.43 10.80 25.88
CA MET A 34 32.41 11.02 26.93
C MET A 34 33.84 10.77 26.43
N ALA A 35 34.07 9.72 25.64
CA ALA A 35 35.37 9.43 25.05
C ALA A 35 35.84 10.56 24.10
N GLU A 36 34.94 11.13 23.31
CA GLU A 36 35.21 12.29 22.45
C GLU A 36 35.62 13.50 23.30
N HIS A 37 34.85 13.84 24.33
CA HIS A 37 35.19 14.95 25.24
C HIS A 37 36.54 14.73 25.93
N LEU A 38 36.84 13.50 26.37
CA LEU A 38 38.15 13.15 26.95
C LEU A 38 39.28 13.32 25.94
N ALA A 39 39.11 12.85 24.71
CA ALA A 39 40.10 13.05 23.65
C ALA A 39 40.34 14.53 23.37
N MET A 40 39.28 15.36 23.38
CA MET A 40 39.39 16.80 23.17
C MET A 40 40.14 17.52 24.30
N LEU A 41 39.91 17.15 25.56
CA LEU A 41 40.51 17.76 26.74
C LEU A 41 41.93 17.24 27.04
N SER A 42 42.21 15.98 26.70
CA SER A 42 43.48 15.35 27.03
C SER A 42 44.63 15.97 26.24
N LYS A 43 45.69 16.39 26.94
CA LYS A 43 46.92 16.93 26.34
C LYS A 43 47.94 15.83 26.01
N THR A 44 47.44 14.63 25.68
CA THR A 44 48.27 13.46 25.36
C THR A 44 48.42 13.30 23.85
N SER A 45 49.48 12.65 23.39
CA SER A 45 49.70 12.36 21.96
C SER A 45 48.57 11.51 21.37
N LYS A 46 48.15 10.46 22.08
CA LYS A 46 46.99 9.62 21.71
C LYS A 46 45.70 10.42 21.66
N GLY A 47 45.45 11.29 22.64
CA GLY A 47 44.29 12.18 22.65
C GLY A 47 44.23 13.08 21.42
N SER A 48 45.37 13.62 20.99
CA SER A 48 45.46 14.43 19.76
C SER A 48 45.06 13.65 18.52
N GLN A 49 45.54 12.40 18.37
CA GLN A 49 45.21 11.55 17.23
C GLN A 49 43.70 11.28 17.15
N PHE A 50 43.06 10.94 18.28
CA PHE A 50 41.63 10.70 18.31
C PHE A 50 40.83 11.97 18.08
N ARG A 51 41.24 13.11 18.65
CA ARG A 51 40.61 14.41 18.40
C ARG A 51 40.63 14.77 16.91
N GLU A 52 41.77 14.63 16.24
CA GLU A 52 41.90 14.89 14.79
C GLU A 52 40.99 13.95 13.99
N TYR A 53 40.96 12.66 14.34
CA TYR A 53 40.08 11.69 13.72
C TYR A 53 38.60 12.09 13.82
N PHE A 54 38.12 12.47 15.01
CA PHE A 54 36.73 12.89 15.21
C PHE A 54 36.41 14.19 14.48
N ILE A 55 37.32 15.16 14.49
CA ILE A 55 37.15 16.43 13.74
C ILE A 55 37.03 16.14 12.24
N ASP A 56 37.87 15.27 11.69
CA ASP A 56 37.82 14.91 10.27
C ASP A 56 36.55 14.13 9.92
N LEU A 57 36.10 13.25 10.81
CA LEU A 57 34.85 12.52 10.62
C LEU A 57 33.65 13.48 10.64
N GLN A 58 33.63 14.43 11.57
CA GLN A 58 32.61 15.48 11.62
C GLN A 58 32.65 16.39 10.39
N ARG A 59 33.84 16.78 9.91
CA ARG A 59 33.98 17.56 8.67
C ARG A 59 33.39 16.83 7.47
N LYS A 60 33.73 15.55 7.29
CA LYS A 60 33.17 14.71 6.22
C LYS A 60 31.68 14.49 6.39
N TRP A 61 31.21 14.34 7.64
CA TRP A 61 29.80 14.16 7.94
C TRP A 61 28.97 15.41 7.65
N ASN A 62 29.54 16.58 7.93
CA ASN A 62 28.93 17.90 7.75
C ASN A 62 29.25 18.53 6.40
N ASP A 63 29.97 17.82 5.52
CA ASP A 63 30.23 18.31 4.17
C ASP A 63 28.90 18.50 3.43
N PRO A 64 28.64 19.68 2.84
CA PRO A 64 27.36 19.97 2.19
C PRO A 64 26.97 18.93 1.12
N GLN A 65 27.93 18.36 0.40
CA GLN A 65 27.63 17.37 -0.64
C GLN A 65 27.16 16.06 -0.01
N GLU A 66 27.80 15.61 1.07
CA GLU A 66 27.40 14.40 1.79
C GLU A 66 26.07 14.57 2.53
N ILE A 67 25.79 15.74 3.10
CA ILE A 67 24.48 16.04 3.70
C ILE A 67 23.38 15.93 2.64
N VAL A 68 23.56 16.59 1.49
CA VAL A 68 22.58 16.58 0.39
C VAL A 68 22.37 15.16 -0.13
N LYS A 69 23.43 14.39 -0.31
CA LYS A 69 23.38 13.00 -0.78
C LYS A 69 22.54 12.12 0.14
N ARG A 70 22.71 12.26 1.46
CA ARG A 70 21.91 11.52 2.46
C ARG A 70 20.45 11.97 2.43
N GLY A 71 20.19 13.28 2.39
CA GLY A 71 18.84 13.82 2.27
C GLY A 71 18.14 13.31 1.01
N TYR A 72 18.83 13.30 -0.12
CA TYR A 72 18.32 12.78 -1.38
C TYR A 72 18.01 11.28 -1.32
N ALA A 73 18.85 10.47 -0.67
CA ALA A 73 18.58 9.05 -0.47
C ALA A 73 17.31 8.80 0.36
N ILE A 74 17.09 9.60 1.41
CA ILE A 74 15.87 9.55 2.23
C ILE A 74 14.64 9.91 1.38
N LEU A 75 14.71 11.03 0.64
CA LEU A 75 13.62 11.48 -0.24
C LEU A 75 13.31 10.48 -1.36
N GLN A 76 14.32 9.79 -1.89
CA GLN A 76 14.13 8.74 -2.89
C GLN A 76 13.42 7.52 -2.30
N ASN A 77 13.81 7.11 -1.09
CA ASN A 77 13.15 6.01 -0.39
C ASN A 77 11.69 6.36 -0.07
N GLU A 78 11.43 7.57 0.43
CA GLU A 78 10.07 8.05 0.69
C GLU A 78 9.23 8.11 -0.59
N ASN A 79 9.79 8.63 -1.70
CA ASN A 79 9.12 8.62 -2.99
C ASN A 79 8.82 7.20 -3.49
N ALA A 80 9.73 6.24 -3.31
CA ALA A 80 9.50 4.85 -3.66
C ALA A 80 8.37 4.24 -2.82
N GLN A 81 8.36 4.50 -1.51
CA GLN A 81 7.28 4.06 -0.62
C GLN A 81 5.94 4.70 -0.98
N LEU A 82 5.90 6.00 -1.26
CA LEU A 82 4.70 6.71 -1.70
C LEU A 82 4.19 6.20 -3.04
N LYS A 83 5.09 5.87 -3.99
CA LYS A 83 4.69 5.22 -5.26
C LYS A 83 4.06 3.85 -5.01
N ILE A 84 4.65 3.02 -4.17
CA ILE A 84 4.09 1.72 -3.78
C ILE A 84 2.72 1.91 -3.10
N ALA A 85 2.59 2.88 -2.20
CA ALA A 85 1.33 3.19 -1.54
C ALA A 85 0.26 3.65 -2.54
N ASN A 86 0.63 4.54 -3.47
CA ASN A 86 -0.26 5.01 -4.54
C ASN A 86 -0.70 3.88 -5.46
N GLU A 87 0.20 2.97 -5.84
CA GLU A 87 -0.16 1.79 -6.63
C GLU A 87 -1.13 0.87 -5.89
N ARG A 88 -0.95 0.68 -4.58
CA ARG A 88 -1.89 -0.06 -3.72
C ARG A 88 -3.23 0.66 -3.55
N MET A 89 -3.24 1.99 -3.56
CA MET A 89 -4.45 2.81 -3.36
C MET A 89 -5.22 3.11 -4.65
N LYS A 90 -4.59 3.05 -5.84
CA LYS A 90 -5.27 3.17 -7.14
C LYS A 90 -6.59 2.37 -7.23
N PRO A 91 -6.64 1.06 -6.90
CA PRO A 91 -7.90 0.32 -6.94
C PRO A 91 -8.95 0.83 -5.93
N LYS A 92 -8.53 1.41 -4.79
CA LYS A 92 -9.42 1.97 -3.76
C LYS A 92 -9.97 3.37 -4.11
N VAL A 93 -9.18 4.21 -4.77
CA VAL A 93 -9.63 5.55 -5.19
C VAL A 93 -10.59 5.44 -6.37
N LEU A 94 -10.30 4.53 -7.30
CA LEU A 94 -11.20 4.17 -8.40
C LEU A 94 -12.53 3.57 -7.88
N PHE A 95 -12.51 2.91 -6.73
CA PHE A 95 -13.68 2.37 -6.02
C PHE A 95 -14.63 3.46 -5.48
N ALA A 96 -14.12 4.61 -5.01
CA ALA A 96 -14.99 5.71 -4.57
C ALA A 96 -15.81 6.29 -5.73
N ASN A 97 -15.17 6.48 -6.89
CA ASN A 97 -15.82 7.03 -8.09
C ASN A 97 -16.89 6.09 -8.68
N ALA A 98 -16.72 4.76 -8.57
CA ALA A 98 -17.70 3.78 -9.05
C ALA A 98 -18.92 3.63 -8.11
N VAL A 99 -18.76 3.89 -6.82
CA VAL A 99 -19.84 3.77 -5.82
C VAL A 99 -20.66 5.06 -5.69
N GLU A 100 -20.04 6.22 -5.89
CA GLU A 100 -20.72 7.54 -5.83
C GLU A 100 -21.76 7.74 -6.96
N THR A 101 -21.72 6.93 -8.02
CA THR A 101 -22.66 6.99 -9.17
C THR A 101 -23.86 6.04 -9.05
N SER A 102 -24.05 5.39 -7.90
CA SER A 102 -24.89 4.20 -7.74
C SER A 102 -26.43 4.39 -7.73
N ASP A 103 -26.96 5.61 -7.83
CA ASP A 103 -28.42 5.83 -7.84
C ASP A 103 -29.10 5.37 -9.15
N THR A 104 -28.34 5.16 -10.22
CA THR A 104 -28.89 4.77 -11.52
C THR A 104 -28.38 3.43 -12.02
N SER A 105 -29.27 2.69 -12.69
CA SER A 105 -28.94 1.42 -13.29
C SER A 105 -28.27 1.59 -14.66
N ILE A 106 -27.12 0.93 -14.81
CA ILE A 106 -26.30 1.01 -16.02
C ILE A 106 -26.44 -0.25 -16.87
N LEU A 107 -26.14 -0.15 -18.16
CA LEU A 107 -26.08 -1.33 -19.02
C LEU A 107 -24.89 -2.22 -18.63
N ILE A 108 -25.00 -3.52 -18.88
CA ILE A 108 -23.88 -4.46 -18.68
C ILE A 108 -22.66 -4.05 -19.52
N GLY A 109 -22.89 -3.50 -20.72
CA GLY A 109 -21.80 -2.97 -21.55
C GLY A 109 -21.11 -1.74 -20.94
N GLU A 110 -21.83 -0.92 -20.19
CA GLU A 110 -21.27 0.22 -19.46
C GLU A 110 -20.48 -0.26 -18.24
N LEU A 111 -20.99 -1.26 -17.51
CA LEU A 111 -20.24 -1.93 -16.45
C LEU A 111 -18.91 -2.51 -16.98
N ALA A 112 -18.91 -3.13 -18.17
CA ALA A 112 -17.68 -3.65 -18.76
C ALA A 112 -16.65 -2.55 -19.05
N LYS A 113 -17.10 -1.40 -19.57
CA LYS A 113 -16.22 -0.24 -19.80
C LYS A 113 -15.64 0.29 -18.48
N LEU A 114 -16.47 0.40 -17.45
CA LEU A 114 -16.04 0.80 -16.12
C LEU A 114 -15.00 -0.18 -15.58
N LEU A 115 -15.25 -1.49 -15.60
CA LEU A 115 -14.29 -2.51 -15.15
C LEU A 115 -12.94 -2.39 -15.89
N ASN A 116 -12.99 -2.20 -17.22
CA ASN A 116 -11.78 -2.04 -18.04
C ASN A 116 -11.00 -0.75 -17.73
N GLN A 117 -11.69 0.36 -17.52
CA GLN A 117 -11.06 1.62 -17.06
C GLN A 117 -10.40 1.46 -15.68
N ASN A 118 -10.90 0.54 -14.87
CA ASN A 118 -10.43 0.26 -13.51
C ASN A 118 -9.40 -0.90 -13.44
N GLY A 119 -8.80 -1.28 -14.57
CA GLY A 119 -7.69 -2.25 -14.62
C GLY A 119 -8.10 -3.71 -14.75
N VAL A 120 -9.39 -4.02 -14.89
CA VAL A 120 -9.85 -5.38 -15.19
C VAL A 120 -9.93 -5.54 -16.71
N ASP A 121 -9.01 -6.29 -17.33
CA ASP A 121 -9.04 -6.53 -18.78
C ASP A 121 -10.27 -7.36 -19.21
N ILE A 122 -11.40 -6.68 -19.42
CA ILE A 122 -12.67 -7.29 -19.81
C ILE A 122 -13.47 -6.39 -20.76
N GLY A 123 -13.88 -6.96 -21.88
CA GLY A 123 -14.77 -6.30 -22.84
C GLY A 123 -16.23 -6.72 -22.66
N SER A 124 -17.18 -5.97 -23.20
CA SER A 124 -18.62 -6.25 -23.05
C SER A 124 -18.99 -7.70 -23.41
N LYS A 125 -18.51 -8.22 -24.55
CA LYS A 125 -18.76 -9.61 -24.96
C LYS A 125 -18.20 -10.64 -23.95
N ARG A 126 -16.99 -10.39 -23.43
CA ARG A 126 -16.34 -11.23 -22.41
C ARG A 126 -17.11 -11.17 -21.09
N LEU A 127 -17.60 -10.00 -20.67
CA LEU A 127 -18.41 -9.86 -19.46
C LEU A 127 -19.75 -10.60 -19.58
N PHE A 128 -20.45 -10.48 -20.72
CA PHE A 128 -21.68 -11.26 -20.95
C PHE A 128 -21.43 -12.78 -20.93
N ALA A 129 -20.29 -13.24 -21.45
CA ALA A 129 -19.91 -14.66 -21.36
C ALA A 129 -19.62 -15.06 -19.90
N TRP A 130 -18.83 -14.27 -19.18
CA TRP A 130 -18.49 -14.52 -17.77
C TRP A 130 -19.74 -14.58 -16.89
N LEU A 131 -20.68 -13.64 -17.06
CA LEU A 131 -21.92 -13.59 -16.29
C LEU A 131 -22.81 -14.81 -16.56
N ARG A 132 -22.86 -15.31 -17.80
CA ARG A 132 -23.59 -16.54 -18.14
C ARG A 132 -22.93 -17.78 -17.56
N ASN A 133 -21.62 -17.90 -17.70
CA ASN A 133 -20.85 -19.05 -17.19
C ASN A 133 -20.93 -19.15 -15.67
N ARG A 134 -21.05 -18.02 -14.96
CA ARG A 134 -21.21 -17.96 -13.50
C ARG A 134 -22.67 -18.02 -13.03
N GLY A 135 -23.63 -18.18 -13.95
CA GLY A 135 -25.06 -18.32 -13.61
C GLY A 135 -25.76 -17.03 -13.18
N TYR A 136 -25.17 -15.86 -13.45
CA TYR A 136 -25.84 -14.58 -13.21
C TYR A 136 -26.85 -14.24 -14.31
N LEU A 137 -26.54 -14.64 -15.55
CA LEU A 137 -27.43 -14.52 -16.70
C LEU A 137 -27.74 -15.91 -17.27
N ILE A 138 -28.88 -16.03 -17.95
CA ILE A 138 -29.31 -17.28 -18.60
C ILE A 138 -28.42 -17.59 -19.82
N ALA A 139 -27.83 -18.80 -19.85
CA ALA A 139 -26.83 -19.22 -20.84
C ALA A 139 -27.38 -19.89 -22.12
N GLY A 140 -28.70 -20.08 -22.23
CA GLY A 140 -29.35 -20.83 -23.33
C GLY A 140 -29.51 -20.05 -24.65
N ASN A 141 -30.00 -20.73 -25.70
CA ASN A 141 -30.38 -20.15 -26.99
C ASN A 141 -31.89 -19.93 -27.09
N ARG A 142 -32.49 -19.37 -26.03
CA ARG A 142 -33.92 -19.08 -25.91
C ARG A 142 -34.15 -17.57 -25.91
N SER A 143 -35.41 -17.16 -25.96
CA SER A 143 -35.82 -15.75 -25.92
C SER A 143 -35.41 -15.01 -24.64
N ASP A 144 -35.08 -15.74 -23.57
CA ASP A 144 -34.62 -15.24 -22.28
C ASP A 144 -33.08 -15.19 -22.14
N ARG A 145 -32.33 -15.51 -23.21
CA ARG A 145 -30.87 -15.42 -23.20
C ARG A 145 -30.42 -14.02 -22.78
N ASN A 146 -29.41 -13.97 -21.91
CA ASN A 146 -28.88 -12.75 -21.30
C ASN A 146 -29.82 -12.05 -20.31
N LEU A 147 -31.01 -12.56 -20.02
CA LEU A 147 -31.79 -12.07 -18.88
C LEU A 147 -31.17 -12.57 -17.57
N PRO A 148 -31.34 -11.81 -16.46
CA PRO A 148 -30.84 -12.23 -15.16
C PRO A 148 -31.57 -13.49 -14.69
N THR A 149 -30.83 -14.39 -14.04
CA THR A 149 -31.44 -15.57 -13.38
C THR A 149 -32.26 -15.13 -12.17
N GLN A 150 -33.17 -15.99 -11.70
CA GLN A 150 -33.95 -15.69 -10.49
C GLN A 150 -33.05 -15.35 -9.30
N ARG A 151 -31.97 -16.12 -9.10
CA ARG A 151 -30.93 -15.84 -8.10
C ARG A 151 -30.37 -14.42 -8.20
N SER A 152 -30.07 -13.96 -9.40
CA SER A 152 -29.55 -12.61 -9.65
C SER A 152 -30.57 -11.52 -9.32
N MET A 153 -31.85 -11.77 -9.60
CA MET A 153 -32.95 -10.87 -9.27
C MET A 153 -33.19 -10.81 -7.75
N ASP A 154 -33.14 -11.95 -7.06
CA ASP A 154 -33.30 -12.03 -5.60
C ASP A 154 -32.17 -11.29 -4.87
N LEU A 155 -30.96 -11.35 -5.41
CA LEU A 155 -29.81 -10.57 -4.93
C LEU A 155 -29.94 -9.06 -5.18
N LYS A 156 -30.90 -8.63 -6.02
CA LYS A 156 -31.13 -7.23 -6.44
C LYS A 156 -29.91 -6.60 -7.11
N ILE A 157 -29.11 -7.40 -7.79
CA ILE A 157 -27.91 -6.95 -8.51
C ILE A 157 -28.19 -6.62 -9.99
N PHE A 158 -29.37 -7.01 -10.48
CA PHE A 158 -29.89 -6.59 -11.77
C PHE A 158 -31.34 -6.13 -11.66
N GLU A 159 -31.75 -5.38 -12.66
CA GLU A 159 -33.15 -5.07 -12.96
C GLU A 159 -33.39 -5.24 -14.47
N ILE A 160 -34.66 -5.38 -14.86
CA ILE A 160 -35.06 -5.50 -16.26
C ILE A 160 -35.83 -4.25 -16.64
N LYS A 161 -35.36 -3.54 -17.66
CA LYS A 161 -36.09 -2.42 -18.26
C LYS A 161 -36.84 -2.91 -19.49
N GLU A 162 -38.16 -2.81 -19.47
CA GLU A 162 -39.01 -3.14 -20.62
C GLU A 162 -39.27 -1.91 -21.48
N ARG A 163 -39.31 -2.09 -22.79
CA ARG A 163 -39.74 -1.08 -23.75
C ARG A 163 -40.63 -1.71 -24.81
N THR A 164 -41.80 -1.13 -24.99
CA THR A 164 -42.77 -1.53 -26.00
C THR A 164 -42.57 -0.71 -27.27
N TYR A 165 -42.55 -1.38 -28.42
CA TYR A 165 -42.50 -0.78 -29.75
C TYR A 165 -43.75 -1.17 -30.52
N ASN A 166 -44.46 -0.18 -31.04
CA ASN A 166 -45.61 -0.39 -31.92
C ASN A 166 -45.10 -0.30 -33.36
N ASN A 167 -45.21 -1.40 -34.10
CA ASN A 167 -44.77 -1.46 -35.48
C ASN A 167 -45.89 -0.93 -36.41
N PRO A 168 -45.54 -0.42 -37.60
CA PRO A 168 -46.53 0.07 -38.58
C PRO A 168 -47.52 -1.00 -39.07
N ASP A 169 -47.19 -2.28 -38.91
CA ASP A 169 -48.04 -3.43 -39.26
C ASP A 169 -49.07 -3.78 -38.17
N GLY A 170 -49.14 -2.99 -37.09
CA GLY A 170 -50.04 -3.23 -35.95
C GLY A 170 -49.50 -4.22 -34.91
N SER A 171 -48.34 -4.85 -35.16
CA SER A 171 -47.71 -5.74 -34.18
C SER A 171 -47.01 -4.96 -33.06
N VAL A 172 -47.01 -5.55 -31.86
CA VAL A 172 -46.39 -4.98 -30.66
C VAL A 172 -45.16 -5.82 -30.28
N ARG A 173 -43.99 -5.19 -30.20
CA ARG A 173 -42.74 -5.84 -29.77
C ARG A 173 -42.27 -5.29 -28.44
N VAL A 174 -42.18 -6.16 -27.43
CA VAL A 174 -41.60 -5.82 -26.11
C VAL A 174 -40.14 -6.24 -26.06
N THR A 175 -39.25 -5.29 -25.77
CA THR A 175 -37.82 -5.56 -25.55
C THR A 175 -37.51 -5.49 -24.07
N ARG A 176 -36.81 -6.50 -23.55
CA ARG A 176 -36.34 -6.59 -22.17
C ARG A 176 -34.83 -6.40 -22.15
N THR A 177 -34.37 -5.39 -21.43
CA THR A 177 -32.94 -5.09 -21.33
C THR A 177 -32.48 -5.25 -19.88
N PRO A 178 -31.53 -6.17 -19.61
CA PRO A 178 -30.93 -6.29 -18.28
C PRO A 178 -30.04 -5.08 -18.00
N LYS A 179 -30.18 -4.53 -16.80
CA LYS A 179 -29.34 -3.46 -16.27
C LYS A 179 -28.78 -3.85 -14.91
N VAL A 180 -27.62 -3.32 -14.59
CA VAL A 180 -26.93 -3.53 -13.32
C VAL A 180 -27.33 -2.40 -12.37
N THR A 181 -27.93 -2.75 -11.24
CA THR A 181 -28.29 -1.79 -10.18
C THR A 181 -27.03 -1.23 -9.52
N GLY A 182 -27.12 -0.13 -8.76
CA GLY A 182 -25.97 0.36 -7.97
C GLY A 182 -25.38 -0.71 -7.04
N LYS A 183 -26.26 -1.52 -6.43
CA LYS A 183 -25.87 -2.70 -5.66
C LYS A 183 -25.13 -3.74 -6.51
N GLY A 184 -25.61 -4.00 -7.73
CA GLY A 184 -24.95 -4.91 -8.67
C GLY A 184 -23.59 -4.41 -9.14
N GLN A 185 -23.43 -3.11 -9.36
CA GLN A 185 -22.16 -2.50 -9.73
C GLN A 185 -21.12 -2.76 -8.63
N THR A 186 -21.48 -2.43 -7.38
CA THR A 186 -20.65 -2.71 -6.19
C THR A 186 -20.35 -4.22 -6.06
N TYR A 187 -21.35 -5.07 -6.27
CA TYR A 187 -21.21 -6.52 -6.17
C TYR A 187 -20.19 -7.09 -7.17
N PHE A 188 -20.33 -6.76 -8.46
CA PHE A 188 -19.45 -7.30 -9.49
C PHE A 188 -18.04 -6.73 -9.40
N VAL A 189 -17.89 -5.44 -9.09
CA VAL A 189 -16.56 -4.85 -8.87
C VAL A 189 -15.82 -5.59 -7.75
N ASN A 190 -16.46 -5.79 -6.58
CA ASN A 190 -15.86 -6.55 -5.48
C ASN A 190 -15.56 -8.01 -5.85
N LYS A 191 -16.38 -8.60 -6.73
CA LYS A 191 -16.18 -9.97 -7.20
C LYS A 191 -14.92 -10.06 -8.07
N PHE A 192 -14.74 -9.15 -9.02
CA PHE A 192 -13.56 -9.11 -9.88
C PHE A 192 -12.27 -8.74 -9.13
N LEU A 193 -12.36 -7.88 -8.10
CA LEU A 193 -11.20 -7.56 -7.24
C LEU A 193 -10.71 -8.73 -6.38
N LYS A 194 -11.60 -9.68 -6.02
CA LYS A 194 -11.20 -10.89 -5.28
C LYS A 194 -10.67 -12.00 -6.18
N GLU A 195 -11.02 -11.96 -7.47
CA GLU A 195 -10.59 -12.94 -8.46
C GLU A 195 -9.34 -12.49 -9.23
N ALA A 196 -8.87 -11.24 -9.03
CA ALA A 196 -7.65 -10.66 -9.57
C ALA A 196 -6.50 -10.75 -8.55
#